data_AF-A0A9W7M9R1-F1
#
_entry.id   AF-A0A9W7M9R1-F1
#
_cell.length_a   1.000
_cell.length_b   1.000
_cell.length_c   1.000
_cell.angle_alpha   90.00
_cell.angle_beta   90.00
_cell.angle_gamma   90.00
#
_symmetry.space_group_name_H-M   'P 1'
#
loop_
_entity.id
_entity.type
_entity.pdbx_description
1 polymer ?
#
loop_
_entity_poly.entity_id
_entity_poly.type
_entity_poly.pdbx_seq_one_letter_code
_entity_poly.pdbx_strand_id
1 'polypeptide(L)'
;MAKQVSVFVNNPSFFFLVLLLFEAIHVGRAGRFNQWESGIRLPSQKADEPEKLGTRWAVLVAGSAGYGNYRHQADVCHAYQVLRKGGLKEENIVVFMYDDIAMHELNPRPGVIINHPQGADVYAGVPKDYTGEHVSAANLYAVLLGNRNAVSGGSGKVIDSKPNDRIFIYYSDHGGPGVLGMPNLPYLYAMDFLDVLKKKHAAGSYKEMVIYVEACESGSIFQGIMPSDLNIYVTTASNAQENSWGTYCPGMEPPPPPEFITCLGDLYSVAWMEDSETHNLKRETVEQQYEAVKERTSNFNSYVYGGSHVMEYGNTSMKPEKLYLYQGFDPATLNLPRNDLSSGTGTRTRMEAINQRDADILFLWQMYKNSEDGSKKTQVLKQITETMRHRIHLDGSIDLIGTFLFGPAKGSAVLKSVREPGLPLVDDWQCLKSMVRLFETHCGSLTQYGMKHMRALANICNSGVSQTMMEETCVAACSGHGPIQWHPSSQGYSA
;
A
#
# COMPACT_ATOMS: atom_id res chain seq x y z
N MET A 1 28.29 -15.29 72.05
CA MET A 1 27.25 -15.59 71.04
C MET A 1 26.27 -16.56 71.67
N ALA A 2 25.05 -16.06 71.88
CA ALA A 2 24.01 -16.56 72.77
C ALA A 2 23.09 -17.57 72.05
N LYS A 3 22.89 -18.76 72.63
CA LYS A 3 21.69 -19.27 73.32
C LYS A 3 20.51 -19.70 72.42
N GLN A 4 20.55 -20.99 72.09
CA GLN A 4 19.59 -22.06 72.46
C GLN A 4 18.07 -21.85 72.40
N VAL A 5 17.46 -22.72 71.57
CA VAL A 5 16.39 -23.70 71.86
C VAL A 5 14.96 -23.14 71.86
N SER A 6 14.13 -23.48 70.85
CA SER A 6 13.26 -24.68 70.74
C SER A 6 12.06 -24.59 71.70
N VAL A 7 10.81 -24.97 71.41
CA VAL A 7 10.14 -25.59 70.27
C VAL A 7 8.66 -25.73 70.70
N PHE A 8 7.76 -25.77 69.73
CA PHE A 8 6.39 -26.35 69.80
C PHE A 8 5.30 -25.58 70.60
N VAL A 9 4.28 -25.07 69.91
CA VAL A 9 3.03 -25.72 69.45
C VAL A 9 1.92 -25.48 70.47
N ASN A 10 0.92 -24.69 70.06
CA ASN A 10 -0.50 -25.09 69.95
C ASN A 10 -1.42 -23.86 69.87
N ASN A 11 -2.13 -23.77 68.74
CA ASN A 11 -3.59 -23.61 68.59
C ASN A 11 -4.44 -23.70 69.89
N PRO A 12 -5.74 -23.35 69.89
CA PRO A 12 -6.55 -22.64 68.89
C PRO A 12 -7.59 -21.68 69.53
N SER A 13 -8.48 -21.12 68.69
CA SER A 13 -9.91 -20.88 68.91
C SER A 13 -10.44 -20.52 70.30
N PHE A 14 -11.21 -19.43 70.39
CA PHE A 14 -12.65 -19.40 70.74
C PHE A 14 -13.07 -17.91 70.87
N PHE A 15 -14.11 -17.46 70.14
CA PHE A 15 -15.47 -17.17 70.68
C PHE A 15 -15.47 -16.08 71.77
N PHE A 16 -16.28 -15.04 71.81
CA PHE A 16 -17.72 -14.84 71.58
C PHE A 16 -17.88 -13.30 71.66
N LEU A 17 -18.36 -12.60 70.63
CA LEU A 17 -19.73 -12.08 70.50
C LEU A 17 -20.51 -11.82 71.82
N VAL A 18 -20.50 -10.58 72.35
CA VAL A 18 -21.54 -9.96 73.24
C VAL A 18 -21.33 -8.43 73.19
N LEU A 19 -22.11 -7.69 72.40
CA LEU A 19 -23.30 -6.91 72.78
C LEU A 19 -23.02 -5.48 73.30
N LEU A 20 -23.43 -4.52 72.46
CA LEU A 20 -24.28 -3.36 72.74
C LEU A 20 -23.78 -2.21 73.65
N LEU A 21 -23.59 -1.07 72.96
CA LEU A 21 -24.25 0.24 73.15
C LEU A 21 -23.65 1.28 74.13
N PHE A 22 -23.66 2.52 73.60
CA PHE A 22 -23.39 3.85 74.18
C PHE A 22 -21.92 4.25 74.39
N GLU A 23 -21.41 5.41 73.99
CA GLU A 23 -21.81 6.49 73.08
C GLU A 23 -20.57 7.40 72.89
N ALA A 24 -20.40 7.97 71.69
CA ALA A 24 -19.65 9.19 71.32
C ALA A 24 -18.12 9.26 71.65
N ILE A 25 -17.16 9.58 70.75
CA ILE A 25 -17.00 10.74 69.85
C ILE A 25 -15.86 10.46 68.82
N HIS A 26 -16.09 10.83 67.54
CA HIS A 26 -15.20 11.14 66.39
C HIS A 26 -14.12 10.11 65.94
N VAL A 27 -13.98 9.73 64.65
CA VAL A 27 -13.67 10.55 63.46
C VAL A 27 -13.98 9.75 62.16
N GLY A 28 -14.56 10.39 61.12
CA GLY A 28 -14.11 10.19 59.74
C GLY A 28 -14.91 9.33 58.72
N ARG A 29 -15.73 10.04 57.92
CA ARG A 29 -15.78 10.03 56.43
C ARG A 29 -16.60 8.97 55.63
N ALA A 30 -17.35 9.55 54.67
CA ALA A 30 -17.93 9.02 53.41
C ALA A 30 -19.19 8.14 53.51
N GLY A 31 -20.35 8.47 52.93
CA GLY A 31 -20.69 9.42 51.87
C GLY A 31 -21.33 8.66 50.69
N ARG A 32 -22.65 8.43 50.74
CA ARG A 32 -23.45 7.86 49.65
C ARG A 32 -24.84 8.51 49.66
N PHE A 33 -25.09 9.42 48.74
CA PHE A 33 -26.43 9.75 48.25
C PHE A 33 -26.31 10.31 46.83
N ASN A 34 -26.82 9.53 45.86
CA ASN A 34 -27.05 9.96 44.49
C ASN A 34 -28.30 10.84 44.48
N GLN A 35 -28.14 12.13 44.19
CA GLN A 35 -29.25 13.03 43.90
C GLN A 35 -29.04 13.61 42.51
N TRP A 36 -30.09 13.44 41.70
CA TRP A 36 -30.28 14.01 40.38
C TRP A 36 -30.18 15.54 40.48
N GLU A 37 -29.18 16.15 39.85
CA GLU A 37 -29.16 17.59 39.60
C GLU A 37 -29.22 17.90 38.11
N SER A 38 -30.37 18.45 37.75
CA SER A 38 -30.67 19.09 36.49
C SER A 38 -29.81 20.34 36.34
N GLY A 39 -28.72 20.24 35.59
CA GLY A 39 -27.91 21.40 35.20
C GLY A 39 -28.65 22.27 34.18
N ILE A 40 -29.17 23.40 34.66
CA ILE A 40 -29.69 24.51 33.84
C ILE A 40 -28.56 24.98 32.89
N ARG A 41 -28.78 24.90 31.57
CA ARG A 41 -27.88 25.43 30.54
C ARG A 41 -28.26 26.86 30.17
N LEU A 42 -27.26 27.74 30.08
CA LEU A 42 -27.38 29.10 29.57
C LEU A 42 -27.75 29.10 28.08
N PRO A 43 -28.69 29.95 27.61
CA PRO A 43 -29.10 30.03 26.22
C PRO A 43 -28.14 30.95 25.43
N SER A 44 -26.89 30.53 25.23
CA SER A 44 -25.99 31.21 24.28
C SER A 44 -24.87 30.36 23.70
N GLN A 45 -24.87 29.05 23.90
CA GLN A 45 -24.08 28.15 23.07
C GLN A 45 -25.06 27.49 22.09
N LYS A 46 -25.06 27.97 20.83
CA LYS A 46 -25.50 27.12 19.73
C LYS A 46 -24.66 25.86 19.85
N ALA A 47 -25.30 24.76 20.24
CA ALA A 47 -24.77 23.47 19.87
C ALA A 47 -24.69 23.55 18.35
N ASP A 48 -23.48 23.57 17.80
CA ASP A 48 -23.30 23.22 16.40
C ASP A 48 -24.06 21.90 16.25
N GLU A 49 -25.17 21.93 15.50
CA GLU A 49 -25.75 20.70 15.02
C GLU A 49 -24.58 19.92 14.42
N PRO A 50 -24.33 18.67 14.82
CA PRO A 50 -23.23 17.92 14.24
C PRO A 50 -23.50 17.93 12.74
N GLU A 51 -22.65 18.62 11.99
CA GLU A 51 -22.61 18.55 10.53
C GLU A 51 -22.69 17.06 10.24
N LYS A 52 -23.80 16.59 9.63
CA LYS A 52 -24.04 15.16 9.44
C LYS A 52 -22.83 14.62 8.69
N LEU A 53 -21.90 13.98 9.41
CA LEU A 53 -20.72 13.40 8.80
C LEU A 53 -21.21 12.41 7.75
N GLY A 54 -20.84 12.66 6.49
CA GLY A 54 -21.14 11.73 5.41
C GLY A 54 -20.48 10.38 5.66
N THR A 55 -20.86 9.43 4.83
CA THR A 55 -20.31 8.08 4.88
C THR A 55 -18.83 8.11 4.50
N ARG A 56 -18.02 7.30 5.19
CA ARG A 56 -16.65 7.00 4.80
C ARG A 56 -16.65 5.78 3.89
N TRP A 57 -16.06 5.94 2.71
CA TRP A 57 -15.88 4.89 1.72
C TRP A 57 -14.39 4.58 1.56
N ALA A 58 -14.08 3.36 1.17
CA ALA A 58 -12.72 2.99 0.81
C ALA A 58 -12.63 2.06 -0.41
N VAL A 59 -11.53 2.18 -1.14
CA VAL A 59 -11.13 1.25 -2.21
C VAL A 59 -9.71 0.79 -1.92
N LEU A 60 -9.51 -0.51 -1.76
CA LEU A 60 -8.21 -1.11 -1.45
C LEU A 60 -7.80 -2.02 -2.61
N VAL A 61 -6.59 -1.85 -3.16
CA VAL A 61 -6.14 -2.52 -4.39
C VAL A 61 -4.76 -3.12 -4.23
N ALA A 62 -4.67 -4.45 -4.42
CA ALA A 62 -3.42 -5.16 -4.62
C ALA A 62 -3.26 -5.43 -6.12
N GLY A 63 -2.26 -4.80 -6.75
CA GLY A 63 -2.06 -4.85 -8.20
C GLY A 63 -1.32 -6.08 -8.73
N SER A 64 -0.98 -7.05 -7.88
CA SER A 64 -0.26 -8.28 -8.27
C SER A 64 -0.90 -9.57 -7.75
N ALA A 65 -0.43 -10.65 -8.37
CA ALA A 65 -0.69 -12.03 -8.01
C ALA A 65 0.64 -12.79 -7.78
N GLY A 66 0.52 -14.02 -7.31
CA GLY A 66 1.61 -14.95 -7.07
C GLY A 66 2.21 -14.83 -5.66
N TYR A 67 2.63 -15.96 -5.10
CA TYR A 67 3.11 -16.01 -3.70
C TYR A 67 4.38 -15.20 -3.44
N GLY A 68 5.25 -15.00 -4.44
CA GLY A 68 6.37 -14.06 -4.33
C GLY A 68 5.92 -12.62 -4.11
N ASN A 69 4.67 -12.30 -4.46
CA ASN A 69 4.05 -10.99 -4.25
C ASN A 69 3.17 -10.89 -2.98
N TYR A 70 3.33 -11.81 -2.04
CA TYR A 70 2.58 -11.88 -0.77
C TYR A 70 2.32 -10.51 -0.13
N ARG A 71 3.36 -9.67 -0.01
CA ARG A 71 3.32 -8.36 0.66
C ARG A 71 2.18 -7.44 0.20
N HIS A 72 1.86 -7.41 -1.09
CA HIS A 72 0.87 -6.46 -1.60
C HIS A 72 -0.58 -6.83 -1.20
N GLN A 73 -0.91 -8.12 -1.18
CA GLN A 73 -2.22 -8.57 -0.68
C GLN A 73 -2.27 -8.54 0.85
N ALA A 74 -1.15 -8.78 1.54
CA ALA A 74 -1.05 -8.62 2.98
C ALA A 74 -1.26 -7.16 3.41
N ASP A 75 -0.70 -6.20 2.67
CA ASP A 75 -0.90 -4.78 2.88
C ASP A 75 -2.38 -4.39 2.75
N VAL A 76 -3.05 -4.84 1.70
CA VAL A 76 -4.49 -4.57 1.49
C VAL A 76 -5.35 -5.20 2.57
N CYS A 77 -5.04 -6.42 2.97
CA CYS A 77 -5.73 -7.10 4.06
C CYS A 77 -5.54 -6.33 5.38
N HIS A 78 -4.32 -5.87 5.68
CA HIS A 78 -4.03 -5.09 6.87
C HIS A 78 -4.77 -3.75 6.85
N ALA A 79 -4.74 -3.02 5.73
CA ALA A 79 -5.49 -1.79 5.54
C ALA A 79 -7.00 -1.98 5.78
N TYR A 80 -7.58 -3.09 5.30
CA TYR A 80 -8.97 -3.44 5.59
C TYR A 80 -9.21 -3.56 7.10
N GLN A 81 -8.35 -4.27 7.83
CA GLN A 81 -8.50 -4.41 9.29
C GLN A 81 -8.42 -3.06 10.02
N VAL A 82 -7.48 -2.18 9.63
CA VAL A 82 -7.38 -0.81 10.18
C VAL A 82 -8.70 -0.06 10.01
N LEU A 83 -9.27 -0.08 8.80
CA LEU A 83 -10.53 0.62 8.50
C LEU A 83 -11.74 0.00 9.21
N ARG A 84 -11.78 -1.33 9.34
CA ARG A 84 -12.87 -2.02 10.06
C ARG A 84 -12.83 -1.72 11.55
N LYS A 85 -11.65 -1.75 12.19
CA LYS A 85 -11.46 -1.32 13.58
C LYS A 85 -11.83 0.16 13.76
N GLY A 86 -11.53 0.99 12.76
CA GLY A 86 -11.95 2.39 12.68
C GLY A 86 -13.47 2.62 12.54
N GLY A 87 -14.25 1.56 12.33
CA GLY A 87 -15.71 1.61 12.23
C GLY A 87 -16.25 1.89 10.83
N LEU A 88 -15.42 1.82 9.77
CA LEU A 88 -15.92 1.76 8.40
C LEU A 88 -16.64 0.43 8.21
N LYS A 89 -17.80 0.46 7.54
CA LYS A 89 -18.59 -0.74 7.30
C LYS A 89 -18.11 -1.49 6.07
N GLU A 90 -18.25 -2.82 6.07
CA GLU A 90 -17.85 -3.68 4.96
C GLU A 90 -18.54 -3.29 3.65
N GLU A 91 -19.82 -2.87 3.69
CA GLU A 91 -20.54 -2.43 2.48
C GLU A 91 -19.94 -1.18 1.82
N ASN A 92 -19.10 -0.42 2.55
CA ASN A 92 -18.48 0.81 2.08
C ASN A 92 -16.98 0.65 1.78
N ILE A 93 -16.42 -0.55 1.95
CA ILE A 93 -15.04 -0.86 1.60
C ILE A 93 -15.07 -1.85 0.44
N VAL A 94 -14.52 -1.44 -0.71
CA VAL A 94 -14.36 -2.29 -1.89
C VAL A 94 -12.93 -2.82 -1.91
N VAL A 95 -12.77 -4.15 -2.02
CA VAL A 95 -11.46 -4.80 -2.03
C VAL A 95 -11.16 -5.47 -3.36
N PHE A 96 -10.00 -5.11 -3.93
CA PHE A 96 -9.37 -5.75 -5.08
C PHE A 96 -8.12 -6.49 -4.60
N MET A 97 -8.13 -7.82 -4.66
CA MET A 97 -6.96 -8.65 -4.40
C MET A 97 -7.10 -9.95 -5.18
N TYR A 98 -6.02 -10.46 -5.75
CA TYR A 98 -6.12 -11.63 -6.62
C TYR A 98 -6.61 -12.89 -5.87
N ASP A 99 -6.37 -12.96 -4.56
CA ASP A 99 -6.84 -13.98 -3.62
C ASP A 99 -6.17 -15.36 -3.78
N ASP A 100 -4.89 -15.35 -4.17
CA ASP A 100 -4.05 -16.53 -4.40
C ASP A 100 -2.96 -16.72 -3.35
N ILE A 101 -3.06 -16.06 -2.19
CA ILE A 101 -2.06 -16.11 -1.11
C ILE A 101 -2.50 -17.01 0.04
N ALA A 102 -3.69 -16.79 0.60
CA ALA A 102 -4.11 -17.45 1.84
C ALA A 102 -4.14 -18.98 1.73
N MET A 103 -4.59 -19.51 0.60
CA MET A 103 -4.66 -20.96 0.34
C MET A 103 -3.55 -21.46 -0.59
N HIS A 104 -2.50 -20.66 -0.82
CA HIS A 104 -1.38 -21.07 -1.66
C HIS A 104 -0.63 -22.26 -1.05
N GLU A 105 -0.15 -23.20 -1.88
CA GLU A 105 0.57 -24.40 -1.41
C GLU A 105 1.85 -24.08 -0.63
N LEU A 106 2.46 -22.93 -0.94
CA LEU A 106 3.64 -22.41 -0.25
C LEU A 106 3.32 -21.61 1.02
N ASN A 107 2.03 -21.38 1.33
CA ASN A 107 1.65 -20.68 2.56
C ASN A 107 1.79 -21.64 3.75
N PRO A 108 2.73 -21.38 4.69
CA PRO A 108 2.90 -22.25 5.84
C PRO A 108 1.73 -22.19 6.83
N ARG A 109 0.83 -21.20 6.68
CA ARG A 109 -0.37 -21.02 7.50
C ARG A 109 -1.60 -20.91 6.60
N PRO A 110 -2.14 -22.04 6.08
CA PRO A 110 -3.29 -22.02 5.19
C PRO A 110 -4.48 -21.25 5.79
N GLY A 111 -5.09 -20.37 5.00
CA GLY A 111 -6.19 -19.50 5.40
C GLY A 111 -5.78 -18.24 6.18
N VAL A 112 -4.47 -18.02 6.40
CA VAL A 112 -3.94 -16.88 7.17
C VAL A 112 -3.01 -16.04 6.31
N ILE A 113 -3.10 -14.72 6.46
CA ILE A 113 -2.12 -13.75 5.93
C ILE A 113 -1.66 -12.84 7.07
N ILE A 114 -0.36 -12.57 7.20
CA ILE A 114 0.21 -11.67 8.20
C ILE A 114 0.98 -10.53 7.52
N ASN A 115 0.90 -9.29 8.02
CA ASN A 115 1.61 -8.14 7.45
C ASN A 115 2.70 -7.58 8.38
N HIS A 116 3.01 -8.32 9.46
CA HIS A 116 4.06 -7.99 10.42
C HIS A 116 4.65 -9.30 10.98
N PRO A 117 5.95 -9.39 11.30
CA PRO A 117 6.58 -10.63 11.79
C PRO A 117 5.90 -11.27 12.99
N GLN A 118 5.34 -10.44 13.87
CA GLN A 118 4.60 -10.86 15.07
C GLN A 118 3.11 -10.52 14.98
N GLY A 119 2.62 -10.17 13.77
CA GLY A 119 1.24 -9.76 13.53
C GLY A 119 0.25 -10.92 13.59
N ALA A 120 -1.01 -10.57 13.86
CA ALA A 120 -2.14 -11.49 13.74
C ALA A 120 -2.55 -11.69 12.28
N ASP A 121 -3.50 -12.60 12.04
CA ASP A 121 -4.13 -12.76 10.73
C ASP A 121 -4.87 -11.49 10.33
N VAL A 122 -4.56 -10.99 9.14
CA VAL A 122 -5.24 -9.84 8.52
C VAL A 122 -6.21 -10.26 7.40
N TYR A 123 -6.21 -11.52 6.99
CA TYR A 123 -7.07 -12.04 5.92
C TYR A 123 -8.52 -12.28 6.35
N ALA A 124 -8.73 -12.69 7.61
CA ALA A 124 -10.05 -13.01 8.13
C ALA A 124 -11.05 -11.86 7.93
N GLY A 125 -12.17 -12.18 7.28
CA GLY A 125 -13.29 -11.25 7.08
C GLY A 125 -13.07 -10.18 6.01
N VAL A 126 -11.96 -10.22 5.25
CA VAL A 126 -11.75 -9.34 4.09
C VAL A 126 -12.71 -9.77 2.96
N PRO A 127 -13.58 -8.87 2.45
CA PRO A 127 -14.53 -9.20 1.40
C PRO A 127 -13.82 -9.52 0.08
N LYS A 128 -14.38 -10.46 -0.68
CA LYS A 128 -13.88 -10.88 -2.00
C LYS A 128 -14.62 -10.13 -3.10
N ASP A 129 -14.56 -8.80 -3.09
CA ASP A 129 -15.34 -8.01 -4.05
C ASP A 129 -14.86 -8.21 -5.48
N TYR A 130 -13.56 -8.11 -5.71
CA TYR A 130 -12.94 -8.37 -7.00
C TYR A 130 -11.67 -9.19 -6.81
N THR A 131 -11.69 -10.43 -7.30
CA THR A 131 -10.59 -11.40 -7.18
C THR A 131 -10.28 -12.06 -8.52
N GLY A 132 -9.14 -12.74 -8.62
CA GLY A 132 -8.69 -13.39 -9.85
C GLY A 132 -8.69 -12.45 -11.05
N GLU A 133 -9.32 -12.89 -12.15
CA GLU A 133 -9.43 -12.13 -13.41
C GLU A 133 -10.22 -10.81 -13.29
N HIS A 134 -11.00 -10.63 -12.21
CA HIS A 134 -11.79 -9.42 -12.01
C HIS A 134 -10.98 -8.27 -11.40
N VAL A 135 -9.73 -8.51 -10.99
CA VAL A 135 -8.80 -7.45 -10.60
C VAL A 135 -8.24 -6.78 -11.86
N SER A 136 -9.02 -5.90 -12.46
CA SER A 136 -8.70 -5.22 -13.72
C SER A 136 -8.84 -3.69 -13.58
N ALA A 137 -8.07 -2.94 -14.37
CA ALA A 137 -8.15 -1.47 -14.39
C ALA A 137 -9.56 -1.00 -14.76
N ALA A 138 -10.22 -1.71 -15.69
CA ALA A 138 -11.60 -1.41 -16.09
C ALA A 138 -12.59 -1.50 -14.92
N ASN A 139 -12.53 -2.58 -14.13
CA ASN A 139 -13.37 -2.72 -12.94
C ASN A 139 -13.05 -1.66 -11.89
N LEU A 140 -11.78 -1.35 -11.66
CA LEU A 140 -11.38 -0.29 -10.73
C LEU A 140 -11.97 1.06 -11.14
N TYR A 141 -11.90 1.43 -12.43
CA TYR A 141 -12.48 2.67 -12.92
C TYR A 141 -14.01 2.69 -12.76
N ALA A 142 -14.69 1.59 -13.06
CA ALA A 142 -16.13 1.46 -12.86
C ALA A 142 -16.53 1.61 -11.38
N VAL A 143 -15.78 0.99 -10.47
CA VAL A 143 -15.97 1.08 -9.02
C VAL A 143 -15.83 2.52 -8.54
N LEU A 144 -14.76 3.21 -8.93
CA LEU A 144 -14.50 4.58 -8.51
C LEU A 144 -15.60 5.53 -8.98
N LEU A 145 -16.10 5.34 -10.20
CA LEU A 145 -17.21 6.12 -10.76
C LEU A 145 -18.58 5.75 -10.19
N GLY A 146 -18.69 4.73 -9.33
CA GLY A 146 -19.98 4.25 -8.82
C GLY A 146 -20.85 3.58 -9.90
N ASN A 147 -20.25 3.13 -11.01
CA ASN A 147 -20.98 2.63 -12.18
C ASN A 147 -21.10 1.10 -12.15
N ARG A 148 -22.17 0.60 -11.52
CA ARG A 148 -22.45 -0.85 -11.43
C ARG A 148 -22.60 -1.54 -12.79
N ASN A 149 -23.06 -0.82 -13.82
CA ASN A 149 -23.29 -1.40 -15.15
C ASN A 149 -21.99 -1.58 -15.96
N ALA A 150 -20.91 -0.89 -15.58
CA ALA A 150 -19.61 -1.00 -16.23
C ALA A 150 -18.69 -2.02 -15.53
N VAL A 151 -19.13 -2.59 -14.41
CA VAL A 151 -18.41 -3.67 -13.74
C VAL A 151 -18.63 -4.99 -14.47
N SER A 152 -17.57 -5.77 -14.62
CA SER A 152 -17.61 -7.14 -15.14
C SER A 152 -17.18 -8.13 -14.05
N GLY A 153 -18.09 -9.02 -13.67
CA GLY A 153 -17.85 -10.01 -12.61
C GLY A 153 -17.73 -9.40 -11.20
N GLY A 154 -17.16 -10.17 -10.27
CA GLY A 154 -17.03 -9.76 -8.87
C GLY A 154 -18.37 -9.61 -8.13
N SER A 155 -18.35 -8.92 -6.98
CA SER A 155 -19.53 -8.69 -6.14
C SER A 155 -20.48 -7.61 -6.67
N GLY A 156 -20.02 -6.78 -7.62
CA GLY A 156 -20.74 -5.60 -8.10
C GLY A 156 -20.80 -4.45 -7.09
N LYS A 157 -20.03 -4.52 -5.99
CA LYS A 157 -19.87 -3.41 -5.03
C LYS A 157 -19.10 -2.27 -5.69
N VAL A 158 -19.59 -1.03 -5.55
CA VAL A 158 -19.00 0.19 -6.14
C VAL A 158 -19.08 1.35 -5.15
N ILE A 159 -18.36 2.44 -5.41
CA ILE A 159 -18.40 3.66 -4.59
C ILE A 159 -19.57 4.56 -5.01
N ASP A 160 -20.78 4.22 -4.56
CA ASP A 160 -22.00 5.03 -4.71
C ASP A 160 -22.09 6.14 -3.64
N SER A 161 -21.01 6.91 -3.55
CA SER A 161 -20.83 8.00 -2.58
C SER A 161 -21.68 9.23 -2.91
N LYS A 162 -22.00 10.01 -1.88
CA LYS A 162 -22.79 11.25 -1.95
C LYS A 162 -21.91 12.49 -1.68
N PRO A 163 -22.39 13.72 -1.95
CA PRO A 163 -21.56 14.93 -1.87
C PRO A 163 -20.88 15.20 -0.51
N ASN A 164 -21.44 14.70 0.61
CA ASN A 164 -20.86 14.89 1.94
C ASN A 164 -19.93 13.74 2.38
N ASP A 165 -19.82 12.69 1.57
CA ASP A 165 -19.05 11.49 1.88
C ASP A 165 -17.55 11.72 1.65
N ARG A 166 -16.71 10.96 2.34
CA ARG A 166 -15.26 10.96 2.15
C ARG A 166 -14.79 9.63 1.61
N ILE A 167 -13.78 9.65 0.75
CA ILE A 167 -13.25 8.46 0.09
C ILE A 167 -11.77 8.30 0.44
N PHE A 168 -11.38 7.09 0.87
CA PHE A 168 -9.99 6.70 1.05
C PHE A 168 -9.61 5.65 0.01
N ILE A 169 -8.61 5.92 -0.83
CA ILE A 169 -8.09 4.96 -1.81
C ILE A 169 -6.70 4.54 -1.36
N TYR A 170 -6.47 3.24 -1.36
CA TYR A 170 -5.15 2.67 -1.09
C TYR A 170 -4.79 1.64 -2.16
N TYR A 171 -3.61 1.81 -2.74
CA TYR A 171 -3.05 0.92 -3.75
C TYR A 171 -1.68 0.42 -3.28
N SER A 172 -1.43 -0.89 -3.39
CA SER A 172 -0.12 -1.51 -3.16
C SER A 172 0.21 -2.51 -4.26
N ASP A 173 1.30 -2.25 -5.00
CA ASP A 173 1.87 -3.17 -5.98
C ASP A 173 3.26 -2.72 -6.48
N HIS A 174 3.75 -3.38 -7.53
CA HIS A 174 4.71 -2.85 -8.49
C HIS A 174 4.20 -1.62 -9.25
N GLY A 175 5.16 -0.83 -9.72
CA GLY A 175 4.92 0.30 -10.63
C GLY A 175 6.06 0.53 -11.59
N GLY A 176 5.89 1.54 -12.41
CA GLY A 176 6.92 2.13 -13.25
C GLY A 176 6.55 3.58 -13.56
N PRO A 177 7.41 4.31 -14.29
CA PRO A 177 7.12 5.69 -14.66
C PRO A 177 5.77 5.81 -15.38
N GLY A 178 4.77 6.43 -14.75
CA GLY A 178 3.44 6.72 -15.32
C GLY A 178 2.49 5.51 -15.40
N VAL A 179 2.85 4.38 -14.79
CA VAL A 179 2.07 3.13 -14.85
C VAL A 179 2.06 2.40 -13.50
N LEU A 180 0.91 1.87 -13.11
CA LEU A 180 0.74 0.98 -11.97
C LEU A 180 0.31 -0.42 -12.45
N GLY A 181 0.87 -1.45 -11.82
CA GLY A 181 0.55 -2.83 -12.16
C GLY A 181 -0.93 -3.21 -11.97
N MET A 182 -1.32 -4.28 -12.64
CA MET A 182 -2.59 -4.98 -12.41
C MET A 182 -2.30 -6.46 -12.64
N PRO A 183 -2.96 -7.40 -11.93
CA PRO A 183 -2.73 -8.81 -12.16
C PRO A 183 -3.20 -9.23 -13.56
N ASN A 184 -4.21 -8.52 -14.08
CA ASN A 184 -4.80 -8.76 -15.39
C ASN A 184 -4.61 -7.53 -16.26
N LEU A 185 -4.04 -7.75 -17.45
CA LEU A 185 -3.72 -6.71 -18.41
C LEU A 185 -4.99 -6.11 -19.07
N PRO A 186 -4.94 -4.84 -19.51
CA PRO A 186 -3.80 -3.92 -19.46
C PRO A 186 -3.55 -3.32 -18.08
N TYR A 187 -2.36 -2.73 -17.88
CA TYR A 187 -2.01 -2.00 -16.67
C TYR A 187 -2.77 -0.67 -16.53
N LEU A 188 -2.70 -0.06 -15.35
CA LEU A 188 -3.29 1.24 -15.06
C LEU A 188 -2.31 2.35 -15.46
N TYR A 189 -2.69 3.20 -16.41
CA TYR A 189 -1.89 4.37 -16.79
C TYR A 189 -2.36 5.63 -16.06
N ALA A 190 -1.39 6.48 -15.69
CA ALA A 190 -1.64 7.63 -14.83
C ALA A 190 -2.70 8.60 -15.39
N MET A 191 -2.70 8.85 -16.70
CA MET A 191 -3.66 9.75 -17.32
C MET A 191 -5.09 9.20 -17.31
N ASP A 192 -5.28 7.89 -17.54
CA ASP A 192 -6.62 7.29 -17.45
C ASP A 192 -7.15 7.37 -16.02
N PHE A 193 -6.28 7.09 -15.03
CA PHE A 193 -6.65 7.19 -13.63
C PHE A 193 -7.04 8.62 -13.23
N LEU A 194 -6.24 9.62 -13.64
CA LEU A 194 -6.57 11.02 -13.43
C LEU A 194 -7.89 11.44 -14.11
N ASP A 195 -8.17 10.94 -15.31
CA ASP A 195 -9.44 11.22 -15.99
C ASP A 195 -10.65 10.63 -15.24
N VAL A 196 -10.48 9.46 -14.62
CA VAL A 196 -11.49 8.88 -13.72
C VAL A 196 -11.70 9.75 -12.49
N LEU A 197 -10.63 10.24 -11.86
CA LEU A 197 -10.71 11.15 -10.72
C LEU A 197 -11.41 12.47 -11.08
N LYS A 198 -11.07 13.06 -12.22
CA LYS A 198 -11.74 14.28 -12.75
C LYS A 198 -13.23 14.03 -13.00
N LYS A 199 -13.60 12.90 -13.60
CA LYS A 199 -15.01 12.52 -13.80
C LYS A 199 -15.74 12.34 -12.47
N LYS A 200 -15.09 11.70 -11.49
CA LYS A 200 -15.64 11.51 -10.14
C LYS A 200 -15.88 12.86 -9.44
N HIS A 201 -14.94 13.80 -9.57
CA HIS A 201 -15.06 15.17 -9.05
C HIS A 201 -16.19 15.94 -9.74
N ALA A 202 -16.24 15.91 -11.08
CA ALA A 202 -17.27 16.60 -11.86
C ALA A 202 -18.68 16.11 -11.53
N ALA A 203 -18.84 14.85 -11.09
CA ALA A 203 -20.11 14.32 -10.60
C ALA A 203 -20.51 14.85 -9.20
N GLY A 204 -19.65 15.61 -8.51
CA GLY A 204 -19.92 16.20 -7.20
C GLY A 204 -20.23 15.16 -6.11
N SER A 205 -19.68 13.94 -6.24
CA SER A 205 -20.11 12.77 -5.47
C SER A 205 -19.23 12.44 -4.26
N TYR A 206 -18.45 13.40 -3.76
CA TYR A 206 -17.69 13.32 -2.51
C TYR A 206 -17.33 14.72 -2.02
N LYS A 207 -17.04 14.85 -0.73
CA LYS A 207 -16.54 16.08 -0.10
C LYS A 207 -15.04 16.21 -0.33
N GLU A 208 -14.30 15.20 0.12
CA GLU A 208 -12.84 15.10 0.05
C GLU A 208 -12.40 13.64 -0.17
N MET A 209 -11.25 13.45 -0.81
CA MET A 209 -10.65 12.14 -1.08
C MET A 209 -9.17 12.12 -0.70
N VAL A 210 -8.73 11.04 -0.05
CA VAL A 210 -7.32 10.77 0.23
C VAL A 210 -6.87 9.53 -0.54
N ILE A 211 -5.72 9.60 -1.22
CA ILE A 211 -5.16 8.50 -2.02
C ILE A 211 -3.74 8.19 -1.56
N TYR A 212 -3.50 6.95 -1.13
CA TYR A 212 -2.19 6.42 -0.76
C TYR A 212 -1.73 5.41 -1.81
N VAL A 213 -0.50 5.54 -2.31
CA VAL A 213 0.04 4.69 -3.38
C VAL A 213 1.41 4.14 -3.00
N GLU A 214 1.47 2.84 -2.74
CA GLU A 214 2.69 2.03 -2.66
C GLU A 214 3.02 1.45 -4.03
N ALA A 215 4.09 1.95 -4.66
CA ALA A 215 4.68 1.43 -5.89
C ALA A 215 6.03 2.08 -6.21
N CYS A 216 6.84 1.40 -7.02
CA CYS A 216 8.01 2.01 -7.66
C CYS A 216 7.59 3.21 -8.53
N GLU A 217 8.37 4.29 -8.46
CA GLU A 217 8.15 5.53 -9.20
C GLU A 217 6.74 6.13 -9.04
N SER A 218 6.06 5.85 -7.93
CA SER A 218 4.66 6.20 -7.68
C SER A 218 4.36 7.70 -7.79
N GLY A 219 5.32 8.58 -7.50
CA GLY A 219 5.17 10.02 -7.72
C GLY A 219 4.91 10.41 -9.19
N SER A 220 5.34 9.57 -10.15
CA SER A 220 5.12 9.79 -11.58
C SER A 220 3.66 9.62 -12.02
N ILE A 221 2.81 9.03 -11.17
CA ILE A 221 1.38 8.89 -11.40
C ILE A 221 0.65 10.23 -11.25
N PHE A 222 1.23 11.20 -10.55
CA PHE A 222 0.57 12.46 -10.23
C PHE A 222 1.38 13.69 -10.65
N GLN A 223 2.72 13.57 -10.69
CA GLN A 223 3.60 14.69 -11.01
C GLN A 223 3.25 15.31 -12.38
N GLY A 224 2.98 16.62 -12.36
CA GLY A 224 2.69 17.42 -13.54
C GLY A 224 1.33 17.20 -14.19
N ILE A 225 0.51 16.29 -13.65
CA ILE A 225 -0.85 16.05 -14.15
C ILE A 225 -1.94 16.24 -13.09
N MET A 226 -1.63 16.03 -11.80
CA MET A 226 -2.60 16.14 -10.71
C MET A 226 -2.88 17.60 -10.35
N PRO A 227 -4.10 18.12 -10.59
CA PRO A 227 -4.47 19.48 -10.19
C PRO A 227 -4.83 19.55 -8.70
N SER A 228 -4.78 20.75 -8.13
CA SER A 228 -5.04 20.99 -6.70
C SER A 228 -6.49 21.28 -6.35
N ASP A 229 -7.38 21.44 -7.33
CA ASP A 229 -8.77 21.89 -7.17
C ASP A 229 -9.81 20.74 -7.18
N LEU A 230 -9.37 19.47 -7.16
CA LEU A 230 -10.28 18.32 -7.15
C LEU A 230 -10.75 17.89 -5.75
N ASN A 231 -10.32 18.56 -4.67
CA ASN A 231 -10.51 18.07 -3.28
C ASN A 231 -9.96 16.66 -3.06
N ILE A 232 -8.80 16.39 -3.67
CA ILE A 232 -8.08 15.13 -3.54
C ILE A 232 -6.68 15.42 -3.01
N TYR A 233 -6.32 14.79 -1.91
CA TYR A 233 -4.95 14.77 -1.38
C TYR A 233 -4.33 13.41 -1.66
N VAL A 234 -3.07 13.40 -2.08
CA VAL A 234 -2.37 12.18 -2.47
C VAL A 234 -1.05 12.10 -1.72
N THR A 235 -0.68 10.90 -1.26
CA THR A 235 0.70 10.59 -0.88
C THR A 235 1.20 9.35 -1.60
N THR A 236 2.50 9.32 -1.90
CA THR A 236 3.13 8.24 -2.66
C THR A 236 4.35 7.72 -1.94
N ALA A 237 4.62 6.41 -2.00
CA ALA A 237 5.76 5.78 -1.34
C ALA A 237 7.12 6.26 -1.86
N SER A 238 7.14 6.76 -3.10
CA SER A 238 8.35 7.19 -3.79
C SER A 238 8.08 8.42 -4.65
N ASN A 239 9.14 9.16 -4.97
CA ASN A 239 9.12 10.17 -6.02
C ASN A 239 9.01 9.53 -7.41
N ALA A 240 9.03 10.34 -8.48
CA ALA A 240 8.84 9.86 -9.84
C ALA A 240 10.02 9.03 -10.41
N GLN A 241 11.11 8.83 -9.68
CA GLN A 241 12.39 8.33 -10.21
C GLN A 241 13.03 7.22 -9.37
N GLU A 242 12.51 6.96 -8.18
CA GLU A 242 13.06 5.97 -7.27
C GLU A 242 12.09 4.80 -7.08
N ASN A 243 12.64 3.66 -6.67
CA ASN A 243 11.84 2.49 -6.32
C ASN A 243 11.23 2.68 -4.93
N SER A 244 10.13 1.95 -4.69
CA SER A 244 9.70 1.61 -3.34
C SER A 244 10.33 0.29 -2.88
N TRP A 245 10.04 -0.09 -1.63
CA TRP A 245 10.81 -1.09 -0.91
C TRP A 245 9.93 -2.07 -0.15
N GLY A 246 10.16 -3.37 -0.36
CA GLY A 246 9.60 -4.44 0.47
C GLY A 246 10.36 -4.55 1.80
N THR A 247 9.67 -4.91 2.87
CA THR A 247 10.26 -5.12 4.20
C THR A 247 9.71 -6.39 4.85
N TYR A 248 10.20 -6.73 6.05
CA TYR A 248 9.90 -8.00 6.73
C TYR A 248 10.23 -9.20 5.84
N CYS A 249 11.42 -9.18 5.24
CA CYS A 249 11.88 -10.16 4.26
C CYS A 249 12.81 -11.23 4.88
N PRO A 250 12.84 -12.45 4.34
CA PRO A 250 13.75 -13.49 4.83
C PRO A 250 15.21 -13.06 4.72
N GLY A 251 15.94 -13.16 5.84
CA GLY A 251 17.34 -12.74 5.94
C GLY A 251 17.54 -11.23 6.07
N MET A 252 16.48 -10.47 6.36
CA MET A 252 16.51 -9.04 6.66
C MET A 252 16.00 -8.76 8.07
N GLU A 253 16.43 -7.66 8.70
CA GLU A 253 15.95 -7.24 10.02
C GLU A 253 14.84 -6.16 9.98
N PRO A 254 13.72 -6.34 10.70
CA PRO A 254 13.35 -7.55 11.43
C PRO A 254 12.83 -8.65 10.49
N PRO A 255 13.20 -9.92 10.71
CA PRO A 255 12.85 -11.01 9.80
C PRO A 255 11.41 -11.47 10.01
N PRO A 256 10.77 -12.05 8.99
CA PRO A 256 9.51 -12.76 9.15
C PRO A 256 9.72 -14.06 9.95
N PRO A 257 8.64 -14.73 10.40
CA PRO A 257 8.75 -16.09 10.92
C PRO A 257 9.45 -17.00 9.90
N PRO A 258 10.35 -17.90 10.35
CA PRO A 258 11.28 -18.63 9.48
C PRO A 258 10.61 -19.53 8.44
N GLU A 259 9.33 -19.88 8.64
CA GLU A 259 8.53 -20.63 7.69
C GLU A 259 8.11 -19.82 6.44
N PHE A 260 8.18 -18.48 6.49
CA PHE A 260 7.89 -17.63 5.34
C PHE A 260 9.15 -17.39 4.50
N ILE A 261 8.99 -17.59 3.20
CA ILE A 261 10.06 -17.46 2.20
C ILE A 261 9.90 -16.23 1.30
N THR A 262 9.05 -15.29 1.70
CA THR A 262 8.70 -14.05 0.98
C THR A 262 8.57 -12.90 1.98
N CYS A 263 8.62 -11.66 1.50
CA CYS A 263 8.42 -10.47 2.33
C CYS A 263 6.95 -10.35 2.77
N LEU A 264 6.70 -9.85 3.99
CA LEU A 264 5.34 -9.75 4.55
C LEU A 264 4.64 -8.42 4.27
N GLY A 265 5.36 -7.34 3.99
CA GLY A 265 4.78 -6.02 3.75
C GLY A 265 5.73 -5.09 3.00
N ASP A 266 5.24 -3.91 2.63
CA ASP A 266 6.02 -2.86 1.98
C ASP A 266 6.28 -1.69 2.92
N LEU A 267 7.46 -1.06 2.82
CA LEU A 267 7.99 -0.15 3.85
C LEU A 267 7.08 1.06 4.10
N TYR A 268 6.56 1.70 3.04
CA TYR A 268 5.64 2.83 3.19
C TYR A 268 4.28 2.36 3.70
N SER A 269 3.80 1.22 3.20
CA SER A 269 2.55 0.59 3.60
C SER A 269 2.50 0.31 5.09
N VAL A 270 3.47 -0.45 5.60
CA VAL A 270 3.54 -0.82 7.02
C VAL A 270 3.77 0.41 7.88
N ALA A 271 4.49 1.43 7.37
CA ALA A 271 4.69 2.67 8.09
C ALA A 271 3.38 3.40 8.38
N TRP A 272 2.49 3.60 7.39
CA TRP A 272 1.25 4.33 7.63
C TRP A 272 0.22 3.48 8.38
N MET A 273 0.16 2.17 8.14
CA MET A 273 -0.81 1.30 8.82
C MET A 273 -0.49 1.16 10.30
N GLU A 274 0.76 0.87 10.65
CA GLU A 274 1.17 0.73 12.04
C GLU A 274 1.10 2.06 12.80
N ASP A 275 1.39 3.18 12.13
CA ASP A 275 1.14 4.51 12.67
C ASP A 275 -0.35 4.71 12.99
N SER A 276 -1.24 4.37 12.05
CA SER A 276 -2.68 4.49 12.24
C SER A 276 -3.25 3.64 13.38
N GLU A 277 -2.68 2.45 13.62
CA GLU A 277 -3.11 1.54 14.69
C GLU A 277 -2.57 1.94 16.06
N THR A 278 -1.47 2.70 16.12
CA THR A 278 -0.78 3.04 17.37
C THR A 278 -1.06 4.46 17.86
N HIS A 279 -1.93 5.21 17.16
CA HIS A 279 -2.29 6.57 17.50
C HIS A 279 -3.80 6.82 17.55
N ASN A 280 -4.17 7.89 18.27
CA ASN A 280 -5.54 8.37 18.29
C ASN A 280 -5.82 9.24 17.05
N LEU A 281 -6.49 8.67 16.04
CA LEU A 281 -6.78 9.33 14.75
C LEU A 281 -7.75 10.53 14.84
N LYS A 282 -8.40 10.75 15.99
CA LYS A 282 -9.15 12.00 16.24
C LYS A 282 -8.22 13.16 16.58
N ARG A 283 -6.97 12.89 16.94
CA ARG A 283 -5.95 13.88 17.30
C ARG A 283 -4.91 14.04 16.21
N GLU A 284 -4.48 12.94 15.62
CA GLU A 284 -3.51 12.94 14.53
C GLU A 284 -4.09 13.53 13.24
N THR A 285 -3.28 14.35 12.56
CA THR A 285 -3.65 14.96 11.29
C THR A 285 -3.06 14.19 10.11
N VAL A 286 -3.62 14.40 8.92
CA VAL A 286 -3.05 13.91 7.66
C VAL A 286 -1.58 14.34 7.52
N GLU A 287 -1.27 15.60 7.87
CA GLU A 287 0.11 16.12 7.87
C GLU A 287 1.06 15.34 8.76
N GLN A 288 0.64 14.99 9.97
CA GLN A 288 1.51 14.33 10.94
C GLN A 288 1.87 12.92 10.52
N GLN A 289 0.86 12.16 10.06
CA GLN A 289 1.12 10.84 9.50
C GLN A 289 2.01 10.94 8.27
N TYR A 290 1.79 11.91 7.37
CA TYR A 290 2.69 12.11 6.23
C TYR A 290 4.14 12.32 6.68
N GLU A 291 4.41 13.19 7.65
CA GLU A 291 5.78 13.41 8.13
C GLU A 291 6.37 12.18 8.84
N ALA A 292 5.60 11.46 9.64
CA ALA A 292 6.06 10.23 10.30
C ALA A 292 6.34 9.11 9.31
N VAL A 293 5.46 8.91 8.33
CA VAL A 293 5.62 7.94 7.26
C VAL A 293 6.79 8.32 6.37
N LYS A 294 7.00 9.61 6.08
CA LYS A 294 8.17 10.11 5.34
C LYS A 294 9.47 9.85 6.08
N GLU A 295 9.54 10.10 7.39
CA GLU A 295 10.73 9.79 8.19
C GLU A 295 11.03 8.28 8.17
N ARG A 296 10.01 7.44 8.41
CA ARG A 296 10.17 5.98 8.44
C ARG A 296 10.51 5.39 7.07
N THR A 297 9.86 5.85 6.00
CA THR A 297 10.06 5.37 4.62
C THR A 297 11.40 5.84 4.03
N SER A 298 11.90 7.01 4.45
CA SER A 298 13.29 7.41 4.16
C SER A 298 14.32 6.47 4.82
N ASN A 299 13.85 5.54 5.66
CA ASN A 299 14.63 4.68 6.52
C ASN A 299 15.64 5.51 7.33
N PHE A 300 15.16 6.63 7.87
CA PHE A 300 15.95 7.66 8.54
C PHE A 300 17.10 8.22 7.68
N ASN A 301 16.74 8.68 6.46
CA ASN A 301 17.63 9.21 5.42
C ASN A 301 18.67 8.22 4.86
N SER A 302 18.37 6.93 4.90
CA SER A 302 19.23 5.86 4.42
C SER A 302 18.87 5.39 3.01
N TYR A 303 18.62 6.33 2.09
CA TYR A 303 18.17 6.07 0.72
C TYR A 303 19.06 5.08 -0.05
N VAL A 304 20.37 5.04 0.25
CA VAL A 304 21.34 4.12 -0.37
C VAL A 304 21.14 2.67 0.06
N TYR A 305 20.55 2.42 1.23
CA TYR A 305 20.42 1.10 1.86
C TYR A 305 18.98 0.62 2.01
N GLY A 306 18.04 1.22 1.27
CA GLY A 306 16.62 0.84 1.30
C GLY A 306 15.76 1.89 1.97
N GLY A 307 15.30 2.85 1.18
CA GLY A 307 14.37 3.91 1.58
C GLY A 307 14.03 4.82 0.39
N SER A 308 12.94 5.58 0.50
CA SER A 308 12.42 6.45 -0.56
C SER A 308 11.82 7.74 -0.01
N HIS A 309 11.70 8.75 -0.87
CA HIS A 309 11.06 10.02 -0.58
C HIS A 309 9.55 9.88 -0.74
N VAL A 310 8.84 9.91 0.38
CA VAL A 310 7.39 10.03 0.37
C VAL A 310 7.02 11.42 -0.16
N MET A 311 6.17 11.45 -1.19
CA MET A 311 5.73 12.68 -1.83
C MET A 311 4.27 12.96 -1.53
N GLU A 312 3.85 14.22 -1.75
CA GLU A 312 2.47 14.66 -1.65
C GLU A 312 2.04 15.44 -2.91
N TYR A 313 0.78 15.29 -3.32
CA TYR A 313 0.19 15.95 -4.49
C TYR A 313 -1.27 16.35 -4.25
N GLY A 314 -1.80 17.22 -5.11
CA GLY A 314 -3.21 17.64 -5.06
C GLY A 314 -3.49 18.74 -4.04
N ASN A 315 -4.61 18.64 -3.33
CA ASN A 315 -5.08 19.67 -2.42
C ASN A 315 -4.44 19.55 -1.03
N THR A 316 -3.35 20.29 -0.80
CA THR A 316 -2.64 20.32 0.49
C THR A 316 -3.39 21.06 1.60
N SER A 317 -4.51 21.75 1.30
CA SER A 317 -5.34 22.36 2.36
C SER A 317 -6.02 21.33 3.26
N MET A 318 -6.04 20.06 2.85
CA MET A 318 -6.56 18.92 3.62
C MET A 318 -5.59 18.43 4.71
N LYS A 319 -4.31 18.83 4.67
CA LYS A 319 -3.27 18.40 5.62
C LYS A 319 -3.62 18.60 7.11
N PRO A 320 -4.27 19.71 7.52
CA PRO A 320 -4.64 19.93 8.93
C PRO A 320 -5.83 19.06 9.40
N GLU A 321 -6.54 18.39 8.49
CA GLU A 321 -7.65 17.51 8.83
C GLU A 321 -7.20 16.30 9.64
N LYS A 322 -8.12 15.75 10.43
CA LYS A 322 -7.86 14.58 11.26
C LYS A 322 -8.06 13.28 10.47
N LEU A 323 -7.17 12.32 10.67
CA LEU A 323 -7.21 11.03 9.95
C LEU A 323 -8.53 10.27 10.13
N TYR A 324 -9.21 10.43 11.27
CA TYR A 324 -10.48 9.74 11.51
C TYR A 324 -11.60 10.10 10.50
N LEU A 325 -11.46 11.22 9.79
CA LEU A 325 -12.37 11.62 8.73
C LEU A 325 -12.32 10.67 7.52
N TYR A 326 -11.21 9.95 7.35
CA TYR A 326 -10.98 9.01 6.24
C TYR A 326 -10.89 7.56 6.74
N GLN A 327 -10.10 7.32 7.79
CA GLN A 327 -9.78 5.98 8.28
C GLN A 327 -10.63 5.53 9.47
N GLY A 328 -11.44 6.44 10.04
CA GLY A 328 -12.26 6.14 11.21
C GLY A 328 -11.49 6.21 12.54
N PHE A 329 -12.09 5.71 13.61
CA PHE A 329 -11.53 5.79 14.96
C PHE A 329 -11.75 4.48 15.70
N ASP A 330 -10.66 3.78 16.01
CA ASP A 330 -10.68 2.62 16.89
C ASP A 330 -10.83 3.09 18.36
N PRO A 331 -11.91 2.72 19.06
CA PRO A 331 -12.08 3.05 20.48
C PRO A 331 -10.94 2.57 21.38
N ALA A 332 -10.21 1.51 21.00
CA ALA A 332 -9.06 1.01 21.74
C ALA A 332 -7.88 1.99 21.77
N THR A 333 -7.78 2.89 20.79
CA THR A 333 -6.69 3.88 20.70
C THR A 333 -7.01 5.20 21.42
N LEU A 334 -8.13 5.29 22.16
CA LEU A 334 -8.57 6.52 22.83
C LEU A 334 -7.48 7.13 23.74
N ASN A 335 -6.78 6.29 24.49
CA ASN A 335 -5.76 6.68 25.45
C ASN A 335 -4.34 6.72 24.86
N LEU A 336 -4.17 6.39 23.58
CA LEU A 336 -2.87 6.47 22.91
C LEU A 336 -2.48 7.93 22.66
N PRO A 337 -1.17 8.23 22.66
CA PRO A 337 -0.69 9.56 22.40
C PRO A 337 -1.08 10.02 20.98
N ARG A 338 -0.95 11.33 20.75
CA ARG A 338 -0.86 11.84 19.38
C ARG A 338 0.56 11.56 18.89
N ASN A 339 0.72 11.34 17.60
CA ASN A 339 2.04 11.32 16.98
C ASN A 339 2.74 12.68 17.24
N ASP A 340 3.73 12.66 18.14
CA ASP A 340 4.53 13.81 18.51
C ASP A 340 5.95 13.55 18.01
N LEU A 341 6.22 14.03 16.80
CA LEU A 341 7.53 13.99 16.13
C LEU A 341 8.64 14.59 17.01
N SER A 342 8.32 15.39 18.03
CA SER A 342 9.30 15.95 18.97
C SER A 342 9.70 15.01 20.11
N SER A 343 8.96 13.92 20.33
CA SER A 343 9.21 12.92 21.37
C SER A 343 10.08 11.76 20.85
N GLY A 344 11.26 12.09 20.30
CA GLY A 344 12.23 11.17 19.69
C GLY A 344 12.87 10.13 20.63
N THR A 345 12.08 9.44 21.45
CA THR A 345 12.49 8.43 22.43
C THR A 345 12.20 7.00 21.96
N GLY A 346 11.47 6.81 20.87
CA GLY A 346 11.40 5.52 20.17
C GLY A 346 12.74 5.24 19.49
N THR A 347 13.36 4.10 19.77
CA THR A 347 14.56 3.64 19.08
C THR A 347 14.32 3.65 17.57
N ARG A 348 14.96 4.59 16.86
CA ARG A 348 15.00 4.69 15.40
C ARG A 348 15.64 3.44 14.81
N THR A 349 14.85 2.37 14.75
CA THR A 349 15.32 1.07 14.30
C THR A 349 15.19 1.07 12.80
N ARG A 350 16.34 1.15 12.12
CA ARG A 350 16.37 1.00 10.66
C ARG A 350 15.84 -0.37 10.30
N MET A 351 15.04 -0.40 9.25
CA MET A 351 14.52 -1.64 8.70
C MET A 351 15.37 -1.98 7.49
N GLU A 352 15.88 -3.20 7.42
CA GLU A 352 16.41 -3.70 6.17
C GLU A 352 15.25 -3.90 5.19
N ALA A 353 15.49 -3.53 3.95
CA ALA A 353 14.47 -3.50 2.92
C ALA A 353 15.07 -3.93 1.58
N ILE A 354 14.23 -4.50 0.72
CA ILE A 354 14.60 -4.93 -0.63
C ILE A 354 13.88 -4.10 -1.67
N ASN A 355 14.56 -3.79 -2.77
CA ASN A 355 13.92 -3.17 -3.93
C ASN A 355 12.77 -4.08 -4.39
N GLN A 356 11.58 -3.54 -4.61
CA GLN A 356 10.43 -4.34 -5.06
C GLN A 356 10.73 -5.17 -6.31
N ARG A 357 11.58 -4.66 -7.22
CA ARG A 357 11.98 -5.36 -8.46
C ARG A 357 12.90 -6.55 -8.21
N ASP A 358 13.50 -6.69 -7.03
CA ASP A 358 14.37 -7.80 -6.66
C ASP A 358 13.71 -8.77 -5.66
N ALA A 359 12.56 -8.40 -5.11
CA ALA A 359 11.83 -9.22 -4.14
C ALA A 359 11.38 -10.58 -4.71
N ASP A 360 11.01 -10.63 -6.00
CA ASP A 360 10.64 -11.85 -6.70
C ASP A 360 11.84 -12.81 -6.89
N ILE A 361 13.01 -12.27 -7.21
CA ILE A 361 14.26 -13.03 -7.28
C ILE A 361 14.70 -13.50 -5.90
N LEU A 362 14.56 -12.67 -4.86
CA LEU A 362 14.80 -13.09 -3.48
C LEU A 362 13.90 -14.26 -3.10
N PHE A 363 12.60 -14.19 -3.42
CA PHE A 363 11.66 -15.29 -3.19
C PHE A 363 12.10 -16.59 -3.87
N LEU A 364 12.42 -16.56 -5.17
CA LEU A 364 12.91 -17.73 -5.89
C LEU A 364 14.23 -18.25 -5.31
N TRP A 365 15.12 -17.35 -4.89
CA TRP A 365 16.37 -17.71 -4.23
C TRP A 365 16.14 -18.42 -2.89
N GLN A 366 15.19 -17.95 -2.07
CA GLN A 366 14.82 -18.61 -0.81
C GLN A 366 14.20 -19.99 -1.08
N MET A 367 13.37 -20.14 -2.11
CA MET A 367 12.86 -21.45 -2.54
C MET A 367 14.02 -22.41 -2.91
N TYR A 368 15.00 -21.94 -3.67
CA TYR A 368 16.16 -22.75 -4.05
C TYR A 368 17.01 -23.14 -2.83
N LYS A 369 17.28 -22.18 -1.95
CA LYS A 369 18.09 -22.37 -0.75
C LYS A 369 17.45 -23.35 0.24
N ASN A 370 16.13 -23.26 0.42
CA ASN A 370 15.40 -24.04 1.42
C ASN A 370 14.93 -25.43 0.91
N SER A 371 15.00 -25.68 -0.40
CA SER A 371 14.69 -27.01 -0.94
C SER A 371 15.79 -28.01 -0.59
N GLU A 372 15.45 -29.20 -0.12
CA GLU A 372 16.41 -30.33 -0.01
C GLU A 372 16.33 -31.26 -1.23
N ASP A 373 15.22 -31.22 -1.95
CA ASP A 373 14.97 -32.00 -3.16
C ASP A 373 15.74 -31.42 -4.36
N GLY A 374 16.65 -32.23 -4.92
CA GLY A 374 17.49 -31.84 -6.06
C GLY A 374 16.69 -31.56 -7.34
N SER A 375 15.54 -32.21 -7.54
CA SER A 375 14.68 -31.96 -8.70
C SER A 375 14.01 -30.58 -8.60
N LYS A 376 13.45 -30.25 -7.43
CA LYS A 376 12.90 -28.92 -7.13
C LYS A 376 13.96 -27.82 -7.22
N LYS A 377 15.17 -28.06 -6.70
CA LYS A 377 16.30 -27.11 -6.86
C LYS A 377 16.57 -26.81 -8.33
N THR A 378 16.61 -27.85 -9.16
CA THR A 378 16.86 -27.70 -10.61
C THR A 378 15.73 -26.91 -11.28
N GLN A 379 14.48 -27.16 -10.91
CA GLN A 379 13.32 -26.43 -11.44
C GLN A 379 13.34 -24.95 -11.03
N VAL A 380 13.61 -24.64 -9.76
CA VAL A 380 13.69 -23.26 -9.28
C VAL A 380 14.87 -22.53 -9.92
N LEU A 381 16.03 -23.17 -10.06
CA LEU A 381 17.19 -22.57 -10.74
C LEU A 381 16.90 -22.28 -12.23
N LYS A 382 16.12 -23.16 -12.89
CA LYS A 382 15.62 -22.92 -14.24
C LYS A 382 14.72 -21.69 -14.28
N GLN A 383 13.77 -21.55 -13.36
CA GLN A 383 12.92 -20.36 -13.24
C GLN A 383 13.73 -19.08 -13.02
N ILE A 384 14.69 -19.07 -12.08
CA ILE A 384 15.60 -17.93 -11.87
C ILE A 384 16.33 -17.58 -13.16
N THR A 385 16.86 -18.58 -13.86
CA THR A 385 17.60 -18.38 -15.10
C THR A 385 16.72 -17.80 -16.21
N GLU A 386 15.50 -18.30 -16.37
CA GLU A 386 14.54 -17.81 -17.36
C GLU A 386 14.09 -16.38 -17.06
N THR A 387 13.76 -16.07 -15.79
CA THR A 387 13.42 -14.72 -15.35
C THR A 387 14.58 -13.75 -15.61
N MET A 388 15.81 -14.10 -15.19
CA MET A 388 16.98 -13.24 -15.40
C MET A 388 17.31 -13.05 -16.88
N ARG A 389 17.18 -14.09 -17.71
CA ARG A 389 17.36 -13.96 -19.16
C ARG A 389 16.32 -13.03 -19.78
N HIS A 390 15.06 -13.12 -19.35
CA HIS A 390 14.01 -12.20 -19.82
C HIS A 390 14.31 -10.76 -19.42
N ARG A 391 14.73 -10.53 -18.16
CA ARG A 391 15.15 -9.19 -17.68
C ARG A 391 16.30 -8.60 -18.50
N ILE A 392 17.35 -9.39 -18.74
CA ILE A 392 18.50 -9.00 -19.57
C ILE A 392 18.08 -8.71 -21.01
N HIS A 393 17.16 -9.52 -21.56
CA HIS A 393 16.60 -9.32 -22.89
C HIS A 393 15.85 -7.98 -22.98
N LEU A 394 14.96 -7.67 -22.01
CA LEU A 394 14.22 -6.41 -21.99
C LEU A 394 15.17 -5.20 -21.85
N ASP A 395 16.10 -5.24 -20.90
CA ASP A 395 17.09 -4.18 -20.68
C ASP A 395 17.92 -3.94 -21.96
N GLY A 396 18.48 -5.02 -22.54
CA GLY A 396 19.30 -4.95 -23.74
C GLY A 396 18.53 -4.51 -24.99
N SER A 397 17.28 -4.93 -25.13
CA SER A 397 16.41 -4.52 -26.24
C SER A 397 16.14 -3.02 -26.21
N ILE A 398 15.81 -2.47 -25.04
CA ILE A 398 15.56 -1.04 -24.87
C ILE A 398 16.84 -0.22 -25.16
N ASP A 399 17.99 -0.65 -24.64
CA ASP A 399 19.26 0.02 -24.91
C ASP A 399 19.64 -0.01 -26.41
N LEU A 400 19.38 -1.13 -27.10
CA LEU A 400 19.62 -1.27 -28.54
C LEU A 400 18.66 -0.39 -29.36
N ILE A 401 17.38 -0.35 -29.00
CA ILE A 401 16.38 0.55 -29.59
C ILE A 401 16.84 2.00 -29.47
N GLY A 402 17.29 2.43 -28.28
CA GLY A 402 17.83 3.78 -28.09
C GLY A 402 19.03 4.08 -28.97
N THR A 403 19.90 3.09 -29.15
CA THR A 403 21.08 3.20 -30.03
C THR A 403 20.68 3.34 -31.50
N PHE A 404 19.69 2.58 -31.96
CA PHE A 404 19.20 2.65 -33.34
C PHE A 404 18.45 3.96 -33.63
N LEU A 405 17.64 4.45 -32.69
CA LEU A 405 16.88 5.70 -32.85
C LEU A 405 17.75 6.96 -32.76
N PHE A 406 18.69 6.99 -31.81
CA PHE A 406 19.39 8.24 -31.45
C PHE A 406 20.92 8.17 -31.59
N GLY A 407 21.45 7.03 -32.03
CA GLY A 407 22.88 6.77 -32.14
C GLY A 407 23.55 6.42 -30.80
N PRO A 408 24.75 5.82 -30.84
CA PRO A 408 25.44 5.31 -29.65
C PRO A 408 25.85 6.41 -28.65
N ALA A 409 26.01 7.65 -29.11
CA ALA A 409 26.38 8.77 -28.25
C ALA A 409 25.21 9.36 -27.45
N LYS A 410 23.98 9.31 -27.99
CA LYS A 410 22.81 9.98 -27.38
C LYS A 410 21.74 9.00 -26.90
N GLY A 411 21.70 7.77 -27.39
CA GLY A 411 20.68 6.76 -27.06
C GLY A 411 20.43 6.64 -25.56
N SER A 412 21.45 6.27 -24.79
CA SER A 412 21.29 6.13 -23.33
C SER A 412 20.91 7.44 -22.64
N ALA A 413 21.40 8.60 -23.11
CA ALA A 413 21.11 9.89 -22.48
C ALA A 413 19.66 10.32 -22.71
N VAL A 414 19.12 10.09 -23.91
CA VAL A 414 17.72 10.36 -24.26
C VAL A 414 16.80 9.41 -23.50
N LEU A 415 17.05 8.10 -23.55
CA LEU A 415 16.16 7.12 -22.90
C LEU A 415 16.10 7.28 -21.38
N LYS A 416 17.22 7.61 -20.74
CA LYS A 416 17.31 7.78 -19.28
C LYS A 416 17.02 9.21 -18.82
N SER A 417 16.71 10.13 -19.74
CA SER A 417 16.42 11.51 -19.40
C SER A 417 15.24 11.60 -18.44
N VAL A 418 15.40 12.42 -17.41
CA VAL A 418 14.36 12.74 -16.45
C VAL A 418 13.93 14.18 -16.68
N ARG A 419 12.64 14.38 -16.90
CA ARG A 419 12.04 15.71 -17.01
C ARG A 419 12.10 16.46 -15.68
N GLU A 420 12.16 17.78 -15.75
CA GLU A 420 12.14 18.66 -14.58
C GLU A 420 10.97 18.35 -13.63
N PRO A 421 11.15 18.49 -12.31
CA PRO A 421 10.08 18.32 -11.34
C PRO A 421 8.85 19.16 -11.69
N GLY A 422 7.66 18.56 -11.57
CA GLY A 422 6.39 19.21 -11.90
C GLY A 422 5.98 19.13 -13.37
N LEU A 423 6.81 18.57 -14.25
CA LEU A 423 6.38 18.21 -15.62
C LEU A 423 5.77 16.80 -15.66
N PRO A 424 4.80 16.56 -16.56
CA PRO A 424 4.29 15.22 -16.83
C PRO A 424 5.38 14.34 -17.45
N LEU A 425 5.30 13.03 -17.21
CA LEU A 425 6.24 12.05 -17.78
C LEU A 425 6.30 12.11 -19.32
N VAL A 426 5.13 12.17 -19.95
CA VAL A 426 4.94 12.19 -21.41
C VAL A 426 3.88 13.21 -21.75
N ASP A 427 4.04 13.87 -22.89
CA ASP A 427 3.04 14.83 -23.38
C ASP A 427 1.87 14.11 -24.08
N ASP A 428 2.18 13.03 -24.81
CA ASP A 428 1.21 12.18 -25.50
C ASP A 428 1.16 10.77 -24.89
N TRP A 429 0.15 10.54 -24.05
CA TRP A 429 -0.10 9.25 -23.40
C TRP A 429 -0.57 8.16 -24.37
N GLN A 430 -1.19 8.52 -25.51
CA GLN A 430 -1.57 7.55 -26.54
C GLN A 430 -0.35 7.10 -27.34
N CYS A 431 0.60 8.01 -27.59
CA CYS A 431 1.91 7.63 -28.09
C CYS A 431 2.57 6.63 -27.14
N LEU A 432 2.62 6.90 -25.83
CA LEU A 432 3.25 6.00 -24.86
C LEU A 432 2.67 4.57 -24.94
N LYS A 433 1.34 4.46 -24.88
CA LYS A 433 0.65 3.16 -25.01
C LYS A 433 0.97 2.48 -26.34
N SER A 434 1.03 3.24 -27.44
CA SER A 434 1.39 2.71 -28.75
C SER A 434 2.83 2.19 -28.80
N MET A 435 3.79 2.92 -28.22
CA MET A 435 5.20 2.49 -28.15
C MET A 435 5.38 1.23 -27.30
N VAL A 436 4.61 1.08 -26.22
CA VAL A 436 4.56 -0.15 -25.42
C VAL A 436 4.07 -1.32 -26.29
N ARG A 437 2.93 -1.16 -26.99
CA ARG A 437 2.36 -2.24 -27.81
C ARG A 437 3.27 -2.63 -28.97
N LEU A 438 3.93 -1.67 -29.62
CA LEU A 438 4.92 -1.94 -30.66
C LEU A 438 6.12 -2.71 -30.12
N PHE A 439 6.66 -2.27 -28.97
CA PHE A 439 7.73 -2.98 -28.30
C PHE A 439 7.31 -4.43 -27.98
N GLU A 440 6.18 -4.64 -27.32
CA GLU A 440 5.75 -5.97 -26.90
C GLU A 440 5.44 -6.91 -28.08
N THR A 441 4.99 -6.35 -29.21
CA THR A 441 4.71 -7.11 -30.44
C THR A 441 5.97 -7.76 -31.00
N HIS A 442 7.13 -7.12 -30.87
CA HIS A 442 8.38 -7.60 -31.48
C HIS A 442 9.41 -8.10 -30.47
N CYS A 443 9.33 -7.64 -29.22
CA CYS A 443 10.31 -7.93 -28.18
C CYS A 443 9.72 -8.75 -27.02
N GLY A 444 8.42 -9.03 -27.03
CA GLY A 444 7.73 -9.76 -25.97
C GLY A 444 7.26 -8.86 -24.83
N SER A 445 6.42 -9.43 -23.97
CA SER A 445 5.78 -8.80 -22.81
C SER A 445 6.80 -8.16 -21.88
N LEU A 446 6.51 -6.93 -21.47
CA LEU A 446 7.29 -6.23 -20.47
C LEU A 446 7.23 -6.92 -19.11
N THR A 447 6.12 -7.60 -18.79
CA THR A 447 5.79 -8.06 -17.44
C THR A 447 5.83 -6.91 -16.42
N GLN A 448 5.67 -7.21 -15.12
CA GLN A 448 5.80 -6.17 -14.09
C GLN A 448 7.23 -5.60 -14.01
N TYR A 449 8.26 -6.41 -14.35
CA TYR A 449 9.65 -5.95 -14.36
C TYR A 449 9.88 -4.83 -15.38
N GLY A 450 9.43 -5.03 -16.62
CA GLY A 450 9.68 -4.15 -17.75
C GLY A 450 8.95 -2.81 -17.66
N MET A 451 7.99 -2.64 -16.74
CA MET A 451 7.38 -1.34 -16.43
C MET A 451 8.44 -0.27 -16.10
N LYS A 452 9.64 -0.64 -15.62
CA LYS A 452 10.78 0.28 -15.43
C LYS A 452 11.15 1.05 -16.70
N HIS A 453 10.92 0.47 -17.88
CA HIS A 453 11.28 1.07 -19.17
C HIS A 453 10.24 2.07 -19.69
N MET A 454 9.15 2.29 -18.96
CA MET A 454 8.10 3.21 -19.39
C MET A 454 8.62 4.64 -19.59
N ARG A 455 9.63 5.08 -18.82
CA ARG A 455 10.32 6.36 -19.05
C ARG A 455 11.09 6.40 -20.38
N ALA A 456 11.74 5.31 -20.75
CA ALA A 456 12.45 5.22 -22.03
C ALA A 456 11.47 5.34 -23.20
N LEU A 457 10.35 4.64 -23.13
CA LEU A 457 9.27 4.71 -24.13
C LEU A 457 8.60 6.10 -24.16
N ALA A 458 8.41 6.73 -23.00
CA ALA A 458 7.94 8.11 -22.91
C ALA A 458 8.91 9.10 -23.57
N ASN A 459 10.22 8.94 -23.34
CA ASN A 459 11.25 9.80 -23.94
C ASN A 459 11.34 9.63 -25.46
N ILE A 460 11.07 8.43 -25.98
CA ILE A 460 10.91 8.19 -27.42
C ILE A 460 9.74 9.01 -27.97
N CYS A 461 8.57 8.97 -27.32
CA CYS A 461 7.43 9.80 -27.68
C CYS A 461 7.73 11.30 -27.62
N ASN A 462 8.35 11.75 -26.53
CA ASN A 462 8.70 13.16 -26.32
C ASN A 462 9.73 13.67 -27.34
N SER A 463 10.47 12.77 -27.99
CA SER A 463 11.43 13.09 -29.05
C SER A 463 10.80 13.11 -30.45
N GLY A 464 9.48 12.92 -30.57
CA GLY A 464 8.76 12.95 -31.84
C GLY A 464 9.02 11.75 -32.76
N VAL A 465 9.44 10.61 -32.21
CA VAL A 465 9.67 9.39 -32.98
C VAL A 465 8.34 8.83 -33.49
N SER A 466 8.28 8.52 -34.78
CA SER A 466 7.09 7.91 -35.40
C SER A 466 6.93 6.44 -35.01
N GLN A 467 5.68 5.97 -35.00
CA GLN A 467 5.38 4.55 -34.76
C GLN A 467 6.09 3.62 -35.75
N THR A 468 6.17 4.00 -37.03
CA THR A 468 6.88 3.22 -38.06
C THR A 468 8.36 3.07 -37.73
N MET A 469 9.03 4.15 -37.32
CA MET A 469 10.46 4.10 -36.96
C MET A 469 10.69 3.27 -35.69
N MET A 470 9.78 3.34 -34.72
CA MET A 470 9.82 2.48 -33.54
C MET A 470 9.65 1.00 -33.94
N GLU A 471 8.69 0.68 -34.80
CA GLU A 471 8.42 -0.67 -35.28
C GLU A 471 9.65 -1.28 -35.97
N GLU A 472 10.22 -0.58 -36.97
CA GLU A 472 11.44 -1.00 -37.67
C GLU A 472 12.60 -1.26 -36.69
N THR A 473 12.73 -0.40 -35.69
CA THR A 473 13.78 -0.48 -34.68
C THR A 473 13.57 -1.65 -33.73
N CYS A 474 12.33 -1.92 -33.29
CA CYS A 474 12.00 -3.08 -32.48
C CYS A 474 12.22 -4.39 -33.24
N VAL A 475 11.82 -4.45 -34.51
CA VAL A 475 12.09 -5.62 -35.38
C VAL A 475 13.59 -5.88 -35.47
N ALA A 476 14.40 -4.84 -35.72
CA ALA A 476 15.85 -4.99 -35.79
C ALA A 476 16.44 -5.44 -34.44
N ALA A 477 16.02 -4.82 -33.34
CA ALA A 477 16.57 -5.08 -32.02
C ALA A 477 16.24 -6.48 -31.47
N CYS A 478 15.08 -7.01 -31.82
CA CYS A 478 14.53 -8.23 -31.23
C CYS A 478 14.45 -9.42 -32.21
N SER A 479 14.93 -9.23 -33.45
CA SER A 479 14.96 -10.28 -34.48
C SER A 479 15.66 -11.56 -33.99
N GLY A 480 14.90 -12.67 -34.00
CA GLY A 480 15.40 -13.99 -33.58
C GLY A 480 15.20 -14.35 -32.10
N HIS A 481 14.57 -13.48 -31.30
CA HIS A 481 14.31 -13.74 -29.88
C HIS A 481 12.80 -13.72 -29.57
N GLY A 482 12.28 -14.79 -28.96
CA GLY A 482 10.94 -14.79 -28.39
C GLY A 482 10.53 -16.15 -27.82
N PRO A 483 10.71 -16.42 -26.51
CA PRO A 483 10.00 -17.52 -25.89
C PRO A 483 8.50 -17.27 -26.01
N ILE A 484 7.75 -18.21 -26.60
CA ILE A 484 6.28 -18.11 -26.80
C ILE A 484 5.55 -17.73 -25.49
N GLN A 485 6.09 -18.14 -24.35
CA GLN A 485 5.55 -17.87 -23.01
C GLN A 485 5.44 -16.38 -22.66
N TRP A 486 6.35 -15.55 -23.14
CA TRP A 486 6.39 -14.11 -22.81
C TRP A 486 5.92 -13.27 -23.98
N HIS A 487 5.09 -13.81 -24.87
CA HIS A 487 4.53 -13.06 -26.00
C HIS A 487 3.15 -12.48 -25.62
N PRO A 488 2.79 -11.25 -26.03
CA PRO A 488 1.47 -10.68 -25.72
C PRO A 488 0.30 -11.52 -26.23
N SER A 489 0.50 -12.39 -27.23
CA SER A 489 -0.54 -13.32 -27.69
C SER A 489 -1.01 -14.32 -26.63
N SER A 490 -0.24 -14.57 -25.57
CA SER A 490 -0.65 -15.46 -24.47
C SER A 490 -1.28 -14.76 -23.27
N GLN A 491 -0.95 -13.48 -23.02
CA GLN A 491 -1.33 -12.79 -21.78
C GLN A 491 -2.03 -11.43 -21.99
N GLY A 492 -2.08 -10.94 -23.22
CA GLY A 492 -2.50 -9.57 -23.54
C GLY A 492 -1.34 -8.59 -23.60
N TYR A 493 -1.65 -7.36 -24.00
CA TYR A 493 -0.70 -6.25 -24.03
C TYR A 493 -0.74 -5.48 -22.72
N SER A 494 0.40 -4.96 -22.28
CA SER A 494 0.53 -4.13 -21.08
C SER A 494 -0.18 -2.78 -21.19
N ALA A 495 -0.59 -2.35 -22.40
CA ALA A 495 -1.19 -1.04 -22.70
C ALA A 495 -2.43 -1.12 -23.60
#